data_AF-A0A959ICY2-F1
#
_entry.id   AF-A0A959ICY2-F1
#
_cell.length_a   1.000
_cell.length_b   1.000
_cell.length_c   1.000
_cell.angle_alpha   90.00
_cell.angle_beta   90.00
_cell.angle_gamma   90.00
#
_symmetry.space_group_name_H-M   'P 1'
#
loop_
_entity.id
_entity.type
_entity.pdbx_description
1 polymer ?
#
loop_
_entity_poly.entity_id
_entity_poly.type
_entity_poly.pdbx_seq_one_letter_code
_entity_poly.pdbx_strand_id
1 'polypeptide(L)'
;MSKNLSSLSGRKGLTDNLFERIGELSEKNGAPDKQDLQKLAEEFLVGPANVYGSSTFYDFTRPENQGKKVYVCNGTACMVAGTQDGLKKELAKHFAPEEIGEMCCLGRCHENGAFFYDGR
;
A
#
# COMPACT_ATOMS: atom_id res chain seq x y z
N MET A 1 26.42 20.96 -3.72
CA MET A 1 25.56 21.35 -2.59
C MET A 1 24.72 20.15 -2.20
N SER A 2 24.76 19.71 -0.94
CA SER A 2 23.75 18.77 -0.44
C SER A 2 22.40 19.50 -0.44
N LYS A 3 21.41 18.91 -1.10
CA LYS A 3 20.01 19.36 -1.02
C LYS A 3 19.29 18.43 -0.05
N ASN A 4 18.38 18.97 0.74
CA ASN A 4 17.55 18.13 1.61
C ASN A 4 16.56 17.30 0.78
N LEU A 5 15.98 16.25 1.39
CA LEU A 5 15.08 15.32 0.71
C LEU A 5 13.84 16.00 0.13
N SER A 6 13.28 16.99 0.85
CA SER A 6 12.14 17.76 0.37
C SER A 6 12.45 18.53 -0.92
N SER A 7 13.64 19.15 -1.00
CA SER A 7 14.09 19.86 -2.19
C SER A 7 14.37 18.93 -3.36
N LEU A 8 14.86 17.71 -3.09
CA LEU A 8 15.11 16.69 -4.11
C LEU A 8 13.79 16.14 -4.67
N SER A 9 12.87 15.76 -3.79
CA SER A 9 11.53 15.27 -4.16
C SER A 9 10.75 16.33 -4.95
N GLY A 10 10.77 17.59 -4.52
CA GLY A 10 10.08 18.68 -5.21
C GLY A 10 10.72 19.12 -6.54
N ARG A 11 11.92 18.65 -6.90
CA ARG A 11 12.65 19.10 -8.10
C ARG A 11 11.92 18.79 -9.40
N LYS A 12 11.22 17.66 -9.46
CA LYS A 12 10.45 17.22 -10.62
C LYS A 12 9.02 17.81 -10.65
N GLY A 13 8.64 18.59 -9.63
CA GLY A 13 7.32 19.19 -9.52
C GLY A 13 6.24 18.20 -9.04
N LEU A 14 4.98 18.61 -9.17
CA LEU A 14 3.83 17.79 -8.76
C LEU A 14 3.44 16.73 -9.79
N THR A 15 3.79 16.93 -11.06
CA THR A 15 3.40 16.07 -12.19
C THR A 15 4.22 14.79 -12.30
N ASP A 16 5.45 14.79 -11.80
CA ASP A 16 6.36 13.63 -11.80
C ASP A 16 6.96 13.50 -10.40
N ASN A 17 6.12 13.15 -9.42
CA ASN A 17 6.53 13.10 -8.02
C ASN A 17 6.88 11.67 -7.59
N LEU A 18 7.82 11.55 -6.65
CA LEU A 18 8.36 10.26 -6.20
C LEU A 18 7.28 9.31 -5.68
N PHE A 19 6.27 9.82 -4.97
CA PHE A 19 5.24 8.99 -4.33
C PHE A 19 4.27 8.40 -5.36
N GLU A 20 3.87 9.19 -6.36
CA GLU A 20 3.05 8.72 -7.48
C GLU A 20 3.79 7.64 -8.27
N ARG A 21 5.09 7.84 -8.55
CA ARG A 21 5.92 6.83 -9.22
C ARG A 21 6.04 5.53 -8.43
N ILE A 22 6.13 5.61 -7.09
CA ILE A 22 6.08 4.41 -6.22
C ILE A 22 4.72 3.72 -6.33
N GLY A 23 3.63 4.50 -6.32
CA GLY A 23 2.26 3.99 -6.50
C GLY A 23 2.05 3.28 -7.83
N GLU A 24 2.43 3.91 -8.94
CA GLU A 24 2.36 3.36 -10.30
C GLU A 24 3.09 2.01 -10.42
N LEU A 25 4.29 1.90 -9.84
CA LEU A 25 5.05 0.64 -9.84
C LEU A 25 4.35 -0.45 -9.02
N SER A 26 3.54 -0.07 -8.02
CA SER A 26 2.82 -0.98 -7.13
C SER A 26 1.50 -1.48 -7.73
N GLU A 27 0.94 -0.82 -8.74
CA GLU A 27 -0.37 -1.18 -9.32
C GLU A 27 -0.43 -2.63 -9.85
N LYS A 28 0.70 -3.18 -10.29
CA LYS A 28 0.73 -4.52 -10.90
C LYS A 28 0.56 -5.65 -9.88
N ASN A 29 1.17 -5.54 -8.71
CA ASN A 29 1.33 -6.66 -7.78
C ASN A 29 1.26 -6.24 -6.30
N GLY A 30 0.96 -4.98 -5.98
CA GLY A 30 0.84 -4.46 -4.61
C GLY A 30 2.16 -4.03 -3.95
N ALA A 31 3.31 -4.16 -4.62
CA ALA A 31 4.58 -3.64 -4.12
C ALA A 31 5.64 -3.54 -5.24
N PRO A 32 6.43 -2.46 -5.30
CA PRO A 32 7.48 -2.30 -6.29
C PRO A 32 8.68 -3.20 -5.97
N ASP A 33 9.33 -3.73 -7.00
CA ASP A 33 10.54 -4.54 -6.83
C ASP A 33 11.74 -3.67 -6.41
N LYS A 34 12.69 -4.27 -5.67
CA LYS A 34 13.90 -3.58 -5.21
C LYS A 34 14.70 -2.93 -6.34
N GLN A 35 14.72 -3.57 -7.52
CA GLN A 35 15.40 -3.02 -8.69
C GLN A 35 14.75 -1.75 -9.21
N ASP A 36 13.42 -1.64 -9.15
CA ASP A 36 12.72 -0.45 -9.63
C ASP A 36 12.81 0.69 -8.61
N LEU A 37 12.77 0.37 -7.31
CA LEU A 37 13.07 1.35 -6.25
C LEU A 37 14.50 1.90 -6.36
N GLN A 38 15.47 1.06 -6.75
CA GLN A 38 16.85 1.50 -6.99
C GLN A 38 16.93 2.47 -8.18
N LYS A 39 16.23 2.20 -9.29
CA LYS A 39 16.16 3.13 -10.44
C LYS A 39 15.52 4.46 -10.05
N LEU A 40 14.44 4.43 -9.26
CA LEU A 40 13.81 5.65 -8.75
C LEU A 40 14.73 6.48 -7.85
N ALA A 41 15.50 5.81 -6.99
CA ALA A 41 16.50 6.47 -6.14
C ALA A 41 17.52 7.26 -6.96
N GLU A 42 18.02 6.67 -8.05
CA GLU A 42 18.94 7.31 -8.98
C GLU A 42 18.28 8.47 -9.74
N GLU A 43 17.04 8.29 -10.21
CA GLU A 43 16.31 9.32 -10.95
C GLU A 43 16.02 10.58 -10.10
N PHE A 44 15.56 10.38 -8.86
CA PHE A 44 15.20 11.47 -7.95
C PHE A 44 16.39 12.00 -7.15
N LEU A 45 17.58 11.40 -7.32
CA LEU A 45 18.79 11.69 -6.55
C LEU A 45 18.59 11.55 -5.03
N VAL A 46 17.73 10.61 -4.62
CA VAL A 46 17.39 10.31 -3.23
C VAL A 46 18.05 8.99 -2.85
N GLY A 47 18.59 8.88 -1.64
CA GLY A 47 19.22 7.64 -1.19
C GLY A 47 18.26 6.44 -1.23
N PRO A 48 18.70 5.24 -1.68
CA PRO A 48 17.84 4.06 -1.81
C PRO A 48 17.08 3.68 -0.53
N ALA A 49 17.71 3.89 0.64
CA ALA A 49 17.07 3.65 1.93
C ALA A 49 15.83 4.52 2.16
N ASN A 50 15.84 5.78 1.70
CA ASN A 50 14.71 6.69 1.84
C ASN A 50 13.57 6.31 0.88
N VAL A 51 13.90 5.89 -0.34
CA VAL A 51 12.91 5.42 -1.33
C VAL A 51 12.27 4.12 -0.85
N TYR A 52 13.08 3.15 -0.40
CA TYR A 52 12.58 1.91 0.20
C TYR A 52 11.72 2.17 1.43
N GLY A 53 12.21 2.98 2.38
CA GLY A 53 11.46 3.33 3.59
C GLY A 53 10.12 4.00 3.29
N SER A 54 10.07 4.87 2.28
CA SER A 54 8.82 5.49 1.83
C SER A 54 7.87 4.46 1.23
N SER A 55 8.37 3.54 0.40
CA SER A 55 7.57 2.45 -0.19
C SER A 55 7.00 1.52 0.87
N THR A 56 7.76 1.17 1.89
CA THR A 56 7.28 0.26 2.95
C THR A 56 6.29 0.89 3.93
N PHE A 57 6.10 2.20 3.89
CA PHE A 57 5.28 2.91 4.86
C PHE A 57 3.78 2.76 4.59
N TYR A 58 3.37 2.74 3.32
CA TYR A 58 1.95 2.70 2.94
C TYR A 58 1.47 1.27 2.67
N ASP A 59 0.21 1.01 2.99
CA ASP A 59 -0.40 -0.31 2.82
C ASP A 59 -0.25 -0.82 1.38
N PHE A 60 -0.56 -0.03 0.36
CA PHE A 60 -0.57 -0.50 -1.04
C PHE A 60 0.80 -0.55 -1.73
N THR A 61 1.88 -0.25 -1.02
CA THR A 61 3.22 -0.19 -1.60
C THR A 61 4.25 -0.99 -0.80
N ARG A 62 3.84 -1.61 0.31
CA ARG A 62 4.71 -2.41 1.17
C ARG A 62 4.82 -3.86 0.68
N PRO A 63 6.00 -4.50 0.80
CA PRO A 63 6.21 -5.89 0.38
C PRO A 63 5.22 -6.90 0.95
N GLU A 64 4.74 -6.70 2.18
CA GLU A 64 3.81 -7.60 2.86
C GLU A 64 2.42 -7.65 2.19
N ASN A 65 2.10 -6.62 1.40
CA ASN A 65 0.87 -6.55 0.64
C ASN A 65 1.04 -7.01 -0.82
N GLN A 66 2.23 -7.49 -1.18
CA GLN A 66 2.47 -8.06 -2.50
C GLN A 66 1.60 -9.30 -2.73
N GLY A 67 0.89 -9.34 -3.86
CA GLY A 67 -0.01 -10.43 -4.23
C GLY A 67 -1.37 -10.45 -3.50
N LYS A 68 -1.62 -9.51 -2.58
CA LYS A 68 -2.93 -9.36 -1.94
C LYS A 68 -3.94 -8.83 -2.97
N LYS A 69 -5.14 -9.39 -2.96
CA LYS A 69 -6.25 -9.02 -3.87
C LYS A 69 -7.44 -8.42 -3.14
N VAL A 70 -7.66 -8.83 -1.89
CA VAL A 70 -8.76 -8.37 -1.06
C VAL A 70 -8.26 -8.03 0.34
N TYR A 71 -8.80 -6.97 0.94
CA TYR A 71 -8.33 -6.47 2.23
C TYR A 71 -9.47 -6.35 3.22
N VAL A 72 -9.31 -6.99 4.37
CA VAL A 72 -10.27 -6.97 5.47
C VAL A 72 -10.02 -5.75 6.36
N CYS A 73 -11.09 -5.06 6.78
CA CYS A 73 -10.97 -3.94 7.70
C CYS A 73 -10.48 -4.40 9.09
N ASN A 74 -9.32 -3.92 9.53
CA ASN A 74 -8.85 -4.14 10.92
C ASN A 74 -8.93 -2.87 11.79
N GLY A 75 -9.69 -1.86 11.35
CA GLY A 75 -9.94 -0.65 12.13
C GLY A 75 -10.71 -0.93 13.42
N THR A 76 -10.54 -0.09 14.45
CA THR A 76 -11.10 -0.31 15.78
C THR A 76 -12.61 -0.60 15.77
N ALA A 77 -13.40 0.14 14.98
CA ALA A 77 -14.84 -0.10 14.88
C ALA A 77 -15.16 -1.48 14.28
N CYS A 78 -14.43 -1.91 13.23
CA CYS A 78 -14.57 -3.22 12.60
C CYS A 78 -14.21 -4.36 13.58
N MET A 79 -13.18 -4.15 14.40
CA MET A 79 -12.76 -5.11 15.43
C MET A 79 -13.77 -5.20 16.59
N VAL A 80 -14.33 -4.07 17.02
CA VAL A 80 -15.38 -4.02 18.06
C VAL A 80 -16.68 -4.69 17.58
N ALA A 81 -17.02 -4.55 16.28
CA ALA A 81 -18.17 -5.24 15.70
C ALA A 81 -18.04 -6.77 15.74
N GLY A 82 -16.82 -7.31 15.82
CA GLY A 82 -16.57 -8.76 15.98
C GLY A 82 -16.89 -9.61 14.75
N THR A 83 -17.09 -8.99 13.58
CA THR A 83 -17.52 -9.66 12.35
C THR A 83 -16.37 -10.11 11.44
N GLN A 84 -15.13 -9.70 11.72
CA GLN A 84 -13.98 -9.90 10.83
C GLN A 84 -13.65 -11.37 10.61
N ASP A 85 -13.83 -12.23 11.62
CA ASP A 85 -13.59 -13.66 11.50
C ASP A 85 -14.60 -14.34 10.55
N GLY A 86 -15.87 -13.90 10.60
CA GLY A 86 -16.90 -14.36 9.68
C GLY A 86 -16.60 -13.90 8.25
N LEU A 87 -16.25 -12.62 8.09
CA LEU A 87 -15.88 -12.05 6.81
C LEU A 87 -14.66 -12.75 6.18
N LYS A 88 -13.60 -13.00 6.96
CA LYS A 88 -12.41 -13.75 6.50
C LYS A 88 -12.78 -15.16 6.01
N LYS A 89 -13.67 -15.86 6.72
CA LYS A 89 -14.15 -17.20 6.31
C LYS A 89 -14.95 -17.15 5.01
N GLU A 90 -15.78 -16.14 4.81
CA GLU A 90 -16.50 -15.96 3.55
C GLU A 90 -15.54 -15.64 2.39
N LEU A 91 -14.59 -14.73 2.59
CA LEU A 91 -13.59 -14.39 1.58
C LEU A 91 -12.69 -15.59 1.21
N ALA A 92 -12.36 -16.46 2.16
CA ALA A 92 -11.57 -17.66 1.93
C ALA A 92 -12.26 -18.70 1.01
N LYS A 93 -13.56 -18.53 0.70
CA LYS A 93 -14.25 -19.34 -0.32
C LYS A 93 -13.96 -18.87 -1.74
N HIS A 94 -13.47 -17.64 -1.90
CA HIS A 94 -13.26 -16.97 -3.19
C HIS A 94 -11.79 -16.66 -3.48
N PHE A 95 -10.98 -16.51 -2.44
CA PHE A 95 -9.58 -16.13 -2.53
C PHE A 95 -8.72 -17.11 -1.73
N ALA A 96 -7.49 -17.33 -2.18
CA ALA A 96 -6.52 -18.09 -1.40
C ALA A 96 -6.14 -17.30 -0.12
N PRO A 97 -5.77 -17.97 0.99
CA PRO A 97 -5.40 -17.28 2.23
C PRO A 97 -4.30 -16.23 2.04
N GLU A 98 -3.32 -16.51 1.17
CA GLU A 98 -2.24 -15.61 0.80
C GLU A 98 -2.70 -14.38 0.03
N GLU A 99 -3.86 -14.39 -0.61
CA GLU A 99 -4.43 -13.25 -1.36
C GLU A 99 -5.26 -12.32 -0.44
N ILE A 100 -5.56 -12.75 0.78
CA ILE A 100 -6.33 -11.98 1.77
C ILE A 100 -5.35 -11.17 2.64
N GLY A 101 -5.50 -9.85 2.61
CA GLY A 101 -4.75 -8.89 3.40
C GLY A 101 -5.63 -8.18 4.42
N GLU A 102 -5.03 -7.23 5.12
CA GLU A 102 -5.75 -6.32 6.03
C GLU A 102 -5.42 -4.87 5.70
N MET A 103 -6.40 -3.99 5.94
CA MET A 103 -6.26 -2.55 5.76
C MET A 103 -6.91 -1.79 6.93
N CYS A 104 -6.21 -0.77 7.40
CA CYS A 104 -6.65 0.07 8.52
C CYS A 104 -7.72 1.06 8.08
N CYS A 105 -8.96 0.83 8.52
CA CYS A 105 -10.12 1.70 8.31
C CYS A 105 -10.55 1.89 6.83
N LEU A 106 -11.78 1.51 6.52
CA LEU A 106 -12.35 1.62 5.16
C LEU A 106 -13.40 2.73 5.02
N GLY A 107 -13.61 3.55 6.06
CA GLY A 107 -14.66 4.57 6.08
C GLY A 107 -16.10 4.02 6.10
N ARG A 108 -16.28 2.70 6.15
CA ARG A 108 -17.57 1.99 6.11
C ARG A 108 -17.94 1.37 7.46
N CYS A 109 -17.63 2.06 8.56
CA CYS A 109 -17.80 1.53 9.91
C CYS A 109 -19.24 1.07 10.22
N HIS A 110 -20.25 1.72 9.62
CA HIS A 110 -21.66 1.40 9.83
C HIS A 110 -22.11 0.07 9.18
N GLU A 111 -21.32 -0.47 8.25
CA GLU A 111 -21.63 -1.73 7.56
C GLU A 111 -21.21 -2.96 8.37
N ASN A 112 -20.35 -2.78 9.38
CA ASN A 112 -19.86 -3.87 10.27
C ASN A 112 -19.29 -5.07 9.50
N GLY A 113 -18.76 -4.90 8.29
CA GLY A 113 -18.29 -6.02 7.46
C GLY A 113 -17.50 -5.55 6.23
N ALA A 114 -16.85 -4.40 6.34
CA ALA A 114 -16.19 -3.77 5.21
C ALA A 114 -14.91 -4.53 4.80
N PHE A 115 -14.74 -4.71 3.50
CA PHE A 115 -13.50 -5.14 2.86
C PHE A 115 -13.27 -4.28 1.61
N PHE A 116 -12.03 -4.23 1.13
CA PHE A 116 -11.66 -3.55 -0.11
C PHE A 116 -11.31 -4.57 -1.18
N TYR A 117 -11.89 -4.43 -2.38
CA TYR A 117 -11.62 -5.27 -3.53
C TYR A 117 -11.71 -4.46 -4.82
N ASP A 118 -10.67 -4.53 -5.65
CA ASP A 118 -10.65 -3.93 -7.00
C ASP A 118 -11.07 -2.44 -7.03
N GLY A 119 -10.54 -1.64 -6.11
CA GLY A 119 -10.84 -0.21 -6.03
C GLY A 119 -12.15 0.14 -5.33
N ARG A 120 -12.83 -0.80 -4.68
CA ARG A 120 -14.15 -0.61 -4.06
C ARG A 120 -14.24 -1.09 -2.62
#